data_AF-Q8G534-F1
#
_entry.id   AF-Q8G534-F1
#
_cell.length_a   1.000
_cell.length_b   1.000
_cell.length_c   1.000
_cell.angle_alpha   90.00
_cell.angle_beta   90.00
_cell.angle_gamma   90.00
#
_symmetry.space_group_name_H-M   'P 1'
#
loop_
_entity.id
_entity.type
_entity.pdbx_description
1 polymer ?
#
loop_
_entity_poly.entity_id
_entity_poly.type
_entity_poly.pdbx_seq_one_letter_code
_entity_poly.pdbx_strand_id
1 'polypeptide(L)'
;MFGKNAKVDLELNRDVEQLIKTGGKEKLLPIVQAGEPVLRQRTVAYNGQLSKRTLAKLIDTMHTTMLEAPGVGLAATQIGLGLALAVVEDHVRDDEDDPREIAEFPFHVIINPSYKPTSDKTASFYEGCLSFDGYQAVRKRWLDITAEWDDEDGKHHSEPLHGWPARIFQHETDHLSGELYIDRAEIRSLTTNENLEDYWCEDPVPTEAAEELGFAL
;
A
#
# COMPACT_ATOMS: atom_id res chain seq x y z
N MET A 1 17.73 0.93 -14.24
CA MET A 1 18.56 2.10 -13.85
C MET A 1 17.86 3.33 -14.40
N PHE A 2 17.18 4.11 -13.55
CA PHE A 2 16.59 5.39 -13.97
C PHE A 2 17.65 6.16 -14.75
N GLY A 3 17.40 6.30 -16.05
CA GLY A 3 18.49 6.43 -17.03
C GLY A 3 19.43 7.54 -16.63
N LYS A 4 20.73 7.37 -16.87
CA LYS A 4 21.77 8.41 -16.66
C LYS A 4 21.48 9.75 -17.36
N ASN A 5 20.38 9.84 -18.13
CA ASN A 5 19.87 11.00 -18.85
C ASN A 5 18.47 11.46 -18.43
N ALA A 6 17.84 10.87 -17.39
CA ALA A 6 16.58 11.38 -16.88
C ALA A 6 16.83 12.78 -16.31
N LYS A 7 16.26 13.79 -17.00
CA LYS A 7 16.41 15.18 -16.60
C LYS A 7 15.48 15.41 -15.42
N VAL A 8 16.06 15.83 -14.29
CA VAL A 8 15.28 16.24 -13.11
C VAL A 8 14.23 17.26 -13.57
N ASP A 9 12.98 16.98 -13.25
CA ASP A 9 11.88 17.90 -13.42
C ASP A 9 11.95 18.91 -12.28
N LEU A 10 12.33 20.15 -12.60
CA LEU A 10 12.55 21.20 -11.61
C LEU A 10 11.26 21.67 -10.94
N GLU A 11 10.12 21.55 -11.61
CA GLU A 11 8.83 21.95 -11.05
C GLU A 11 8.37 20.89 -10.05
N LEU A 12 8.29 19.63 -10.49
CA LEU A 12 7.95 18.51 -9.62
C LEU A 12 8.91 18.41 -8.41
N ASN A 13 10.21 18.60 -8.61
CA ASN A 13 11.17 18.57 -7.51
C ASN A 13 10.91 19.68 -6.48
N ARG A 14 10.48 20.87 -6.90
CA ARG A 14 10.11 21.96 -5.98
C ARG A 14 8.81 21.66 -5.25
N ASP A 15 7.83 21.10 -5.94
CA ASP A 15 6.53 20.74 -5.35
C ASP A 15 6.70 19.64 -4.29
N VAL A 16 7.51 18.61 -4.58
CA VAL A 16 7.85 17.57 -3.61
C VAL A 16 8.65 18.14 -2.43
N GLU A 17 9.61 19.04 -2.66
CA GLU A 17 10.29 19.72 -1.56
C GLU A 17 9.35 20.58 -0.70
N GLN A 18 8.30 21.15 -1.30
CA GLN A 18 7.30 21.91 -0.57
C GLN A 18 6.35 21.00 0.21
N LEU A 19 5.95 19.86 -0.38
CA LEU A 19 5.18 18.81 0.29
C LEU A 19 5.95 18.28 1.51
N ILE A 20 7.22 17.91 1.36
CA ILE A 20 8.04 17.43 2.49
C ILE A 20 8.09 18.46 3.63
N LYS A 21 8.10 19.76 3.33
CA LYS A 21 8.10 20.82 4.36
C LYS A 21 6.78 20.90 5.13
N THR A 22 5.65 20.44 4.59
CA THR A 22 4.37 20.48 5.32
C THR A 22 4.40 19.55 6.52
N GLY A 23 5.19 18.47 6.47
CA GLY A 23 5.38 17.57 7.61
C GLY A 23 6.22 18.14 8.76
N GLY A 24 6.74 19.36 8.61
CA GLY A 24 7.34 20.11 9.70
C GLY A 24 8.54 19.39 10.33
N LYS A 25 8.63 19.48 11.67
CA LYS A 25 9.73 18.86 12.44
C LYS A 25 9.56 17.35 12.60
N GLU A 26 8.33 16.87 12.58
CA GLU A 26 7.98 15.46 12.82
C GLU A 26 8.09 14.62 11.55
N LYS A 27 8.22 15.26 10.38
CA LYS A 27 8.25 14.61 9.06
C LYS A 27 6.98 13.81 8.76
N LEU A 28 5.83 14.31 9.21
CA LEU A 28 4.53 13.65 9.02
C LEU A 28 3.73 14.32 7.91
N LEU A 29 3.56 13.61 6.80
CA LEU A 29 2.75 14.10 5.70
C LEU A 29 1.26 13.88 6.01
N PRO A 30 0.37 14.82 5.64
CA PRO A 30 -1.05 14.58 5.73
C PRO A 30 -1.44 13.45 4.79
N ILE A 31 -2.17 12.46 5.32
CA ILE A 31 -2.73 11.36 4.53
C ILE A 31 -4.09 11.79 3.99
N VAL A 32 -4.20 11.90 2.66
CA VAL A 32 -5.44 12.26 1.99
C VAL A 32 -6.47 11.14 2.11
N GLN A 33 -7.75 11.52 2.19
CA GLN A 33 -8.86 10.58 2.40
C GLN A 33 -9.64 10.32 1.10
N ALA A 34 -10.31 9.17 1.05
CA ALA A 34 -11.13 8.78 -0.09
C ALA A 34 -12.13 9.88 -0.46
N GLY A 35 -12.18 10.21 -1.75
CA GLY A 35 -12.85 11.40 -2.26
C GLY A 35 -11.86 12.41 -2.84
N GLU A 36 -10.60 12.42 -2.36
CA GLU A 36 -9.53 13.19 -2.98
C GLU A 36 -9.17 12.62 -4.36
N PRO A 37 -9.20 13.43 -5.45
CA PRO A 37 -9.09 12.92 -6.82
C PRO A 37 -7.81 12.12 -7.11
N VAL A 38 -6.70 12.48 -6.47
CA VAL A 38 -5.39 11.83 -6.67
C VAL A 38 -5.42 10.33 -6.34
N LEU A 39 -6.27 9.90 -5.39
CA LEU A 39 -6.43 8.49 -5.03
C LEU A 39 -7.15 7.67 -6.10
N ARG A 40 -7.82 8.35 -7.05
CA ARG A 40 -8.58 7.73 -8.15
C ARG A 40 -7.94 7.95 -9.52
N GLN A 41 -6.76 8.55 -9.55
CA GLN A 41 -6.02 8.84 -10.77
C GLN A 41 -4.89 7.84 -10.94
N ARG A 42 -4.68 7.40 -12.18
CA ARG A 42 -3.48 6.64 -12.51
C ARG A 42 -2.25 7.53 -12.35
N THR A 43 -1.27 7.04 -11.61
CA THR A 43 -0.02 7.77 -11.37
C THR A 43 0.84 7.92 -12.61
N VAL A 44 1.70 8.94 -12.59
CA VAL A 44 2.81 9.08 -13.54
C VAL A 44 3.95 8.15 -13.12
N ALA A 45 4.46 7.36 -14.07
CA ALA A 45 5.61 6.49 -13.84
C ALA A 45 6.83 7.31 -13.39
N TYR A 46 7.53 6.86 -12.35
CA TYR A 46 8.77 7.47 -11.90
C TYR A 46 9.94 6.98 -12.75
N ASN A 47 10.59 7.90 -13.46
CA ASN A 47 11.71 7.62 -14.35
C ASN A 47 12.98 8.38 -13.93
N GLY A 48 13.04 8.87 -12.68
CA GLY A 48 14.13 9.71 -12.18
C GLY A 48 13.87 11.22 -12.30
N GLN A 49 12.60 11.64 -12.24
CA GLN A 49 12.23 13.06 -12.32
C GLN A 49 12.64 13.86 -11.08
N LEU A 50 12.86 13.20 -9.93
CA LEU A 50 13.34 13.87 -8.71
C LEU A 50 14.85 13.84 -8.62
N SER A 51 15.43 14.88 -8.02
CA SER A 51 16.83 14.81 -7.60
C SER A 51 17.01 13.69 -6.58
N LYS A 52 18.17 13.02 -6.58
CA LYS A 52 18.47 11.97 -5.59
C LYS A 52 18.23 12.41 -4.15
N ARG A 53 18.55 13.67 -3.84
CA ARG A 53 18.35 14.24 -2.50
C ARG A 53 16.87 14.37 -2.16
N THR A 54 16.06 14.82 -3.11
CA THR A 54 14.61 14.99 -2.91
C THR A 54 13.91 13.65 -2.81
N LEU A 55 14.27 12.68 -3.66
CA LEU A 55 13.76 11.31 -3.59
C LEU A 55 14.07 10.66 -2.23
N ALA A 56 15.33 10.70 -1.78
CA ALA A 56 15.71 10.11 -0.50
C ALA A 56 14.95 10.73 0.69
N LYS A 57 14.74 12.05 0.68
CA LYS A 57 13.94 12.72 1.70
C LYS A 57 12.46 12.36 1.63
N LEU A 58 11.91 12.24 0.42
CA LEU A 58 10.52 11.84 0.23
C LEU A 58 10.30 10.44 0.83
N ILE A 59 11.15 9.48 0.50
CA ILE A 59 11.09 8.11 1.01
C ILE A 59 11.17 8.10 2.54
N ASP A 60 12.16 8.77 3.13
CA ASP A 60 12.33 8.87 4.59
C ASP A 60 11.10 9.50 5.28
N THR A 61 10.50 10.51 4.66
CA THR A 61 9.29 11.17 5.18
C THR A 61 8.06 10.26 5.05
N MET A 62 7.90 9.56 3.92
CA MET A 62 6.83 8.58 3.72
C MET A 62 6.93 7.41 4.69
N HIS A 63 8.13 6.89 4.89
CA HIS A 63 8.39 5.82 5.85
C HIS A 63 8.06 6.24 7.28
N THR A 64 8.51 7.43 7.70
CA THR A 64 8.14 8.00 9.01
C THR A 64 6.62 8.17 9.14
N THR A 65 5.97 8.68 8.10
CA THR A 65 4.50 8.87 8.08
C THR A 65 3.76 7.54 8.19
N MET A 66 4.22 6.50 7.48
CA MET A 66 3.65 5.16 7.49
C MET A 66 3.71 4.54 8.89
N LEU A 67 4.88 4.58 9.53
CA LEU A 67 5.10 4.00 10.85
C LEU A 67 4.29 4.71 11.95
N GLU A 68 4.16 6.03 11.87
CA GLU A 68 3.38 6.82 12.83
C GLU A 68 1.86 6.72 12.60
N ALA A 69 1.43 6.36 11.39
CA ALA A 69 0.04 6.04 11.04
C ALA A 69 -0.33 4.55 11.23
N PRO A 70 0.38 3.85 12.14
CA PRO A 70 0.62 2.39 12.15
C PRO A 70 0.25 1.58 10.89
N GLY A 71 0.71 2.00 9.72
CA GLY A 71 0.52 1.28 8.45
C GLY A 71 1.64 0.30 8.13
N VAL A 72 1.34 -0.69 7.29
CA VAL A 72 2.32 -1.63 6.70
C VAL A 72 2.73 -1.26 5.27
N GLY A 73 2.11 -0.20 4.74
CA GLY A 73 2.34 0.33 3.40
C GLY A 73 1.84 1.78 3.31
N LEU A 74 2.48 2.56 2.42
CA LEU A 74 2.04 3.92 2.08
C LEU A 74 2.44 4.27 0.64
N ALA A 75 1.45 4.48 -0.22
CA ALA A 75 1.63 4.95 -1.59
C ALA A 75 1.72 6.48 -1.68
N ALA A 76 2.46 7.00 -2.65
CA ALA A 76 2.62 8.44 -2.86
C ALA A 76 1.28 9.15 -3.14
N THR A 77 0.29 8.46 -3.73
CA THR A 77 -1.06 9.01 -3.93
C THR A 77 -1.73 9.38 -2.61
N GLN A 78 -1.43 8.65 -1.54
CA GLN A 78 -1.98 8.88 -0.20
C GLN A 78 -1.41 10.12 0.49
N ILE A 79 -0.30 10.67 0.02
CA ILE A 79 0.24 11.97 0.48
C ILE A 79 -0.02 13.09 -0.54
N GLY A 80 -0.95 12.87 -1.47
CA GLY A 80 -1.30 13.86 -2.49
C GLY A 80 -0.38 13.90 -3.71
N LEU A 81 0.52 12.93 -3.89
CA LEU A 81 1.53 12.91 -4.94
C LEU A 81 1.25 11.82 -5.98
N GLY A 82 0.86 12.23 -7.20
CA GLY A 82 0.52 11.33 -8.31
C GLY A 82 1.72 10.64 -9.00
N LEU A 83 2.71 10.15 -8.24
CA LEU A 83 3.86 9.38 -8.74
C LEU A 83 3.73 7.90 -8.40
N ALA A 84 4.20 7.02 -9.28
CA ALA A 84 4.21 5.58 -9.08
C ALA A 84 5.31 5.14 -8.10
N LEU A 85 5.15 5.47 -6.81
CA LEU A 85 6.08 5.18 -5.72
C LEU A 85 5.31 4.82 -4.46
N ALA A 86 5.73 3.78 -3.75
CA ALA A 86 5.23 3.40 -2.44
C ALA A 86 6.38 2.94 -1.54
N VAL A 87 6.13 2.88 -0.23
CA VAL A 87 6.97 2.21 0.76
C VAL A 87 6.16 1.13 1.46
N VAL A 88 6.79 0.01 1.82
CA VAL A 88 6.18 -1.08 2.59
C VAL A 88 7.15 -1.56 3.66
N GLU A 89 6.61 -2.01 4.79
CA GLU A 89 7.35 -2.69 5.85
C GLU A 89 6.32 -3.36 6.79
N ASP A 90 6.47 -4.64 7.06
CA ASP A 90 5.70 -5.36 8.07
C ASP A 90 6.61 -6.34 8.81
N HIS A 91 6.65 -6.19 10.13
CA HIS A 91 7.49 -7.02 11.00
C HIS A 91 6.60 -7.95 11.81
N VAL A 92 6.83 -9.24 11.67
CA VAL A 92 5.99 -10.26 12.33
C VAL A 92 6.20 -10.20 13.83
N ARG A 93 5.11 -10.47 14.56
CA ARG A 93 5.13 -10.77 15.99
C ARG A 93 4.81 -12.25 16.17
N ASP A 94 5.83 -13.09 16.09
CA ASP A 94 5.84 -14.56 16.33
C ASP A 94 4.46 -15.25 16.42
N ASP A 95 3.81 -15.49 15.28
CA ASP A 95 2.66 -16.40 15.18
C ASP A 95 2.68 -17.14 13.83
N GLU A 96 3.36 -18.29 13.79
CA GLU A 96 3.45 -19.14 12.58
C GLU A 96 2.11 -19.81 12.22
N ASP A 97 1.15 -19.86 13.14
CA ASP A 97 -0.14 -20.53 12.96
C ASP A 97 -1.26 -19.54 12.56
N ASP A 98 -0.95 -18.25 12.37
CA ASP A 98 -1.93 -17.26 11.93
C ASP A 98 -2.47 -17.63 10.54
N PRO A 99 -3.78 -17.85 10.38
CA PRO A 99 -4.36 -18.29 9.10
C PRO A 99 -4.28 -17.22 8.00
N ARG A 100 -3.85 -15.98 8.33
CA ARG A 100 -3.54 -14.91 7.36
C ARG A 100 -2.20 -15.10 6.66
N GLU A 101 -1.40 -16.08 7.09
CA GLU A 101 -0.07 -16.36 6.54
C GLU A 101 0.82 -15.11 6.64
N ILE A 102 0.83 -14.49 7.83
CA ILE A 102 1.65 -13.32 8.14
C ILE A 102 3.13 -13.75 8.14
N ALA A 103 3.93 -13.02 7.39
CA ALA A 103 5.35 -13.28 7.25
C ALA A 103 6.12 -11.96 7.16
N GLU A 104 7.41 -12.01 7.48
CA GLU A 104 8.27 -10.84 7.48
C GLU A 104 8.28 -10.20 6.11
N PHE A 105 8.00 -8.89 6.06
CA PHE A 105 8.12 -8.08 4.87
C PHE A 105 9.04 -6.90 5.16
N PRO A 106 10.36 -7.04 4.93
CA PRO A 106 11.31 -5.98 5.29
C PRO A 106 11.03 -4.70 4.50
N PHE A 107 11.58 -3.58 4.98
CA PHE A 107 11.41 -2.30 4.31
C PHE A 107 11.82 -2.35 2.83
N HIS A 108 10.88 -1.99 1.95
CA HIS A 108 11.12 -1.81 0.53
C HIS A 108 10.59 -0.47 0.04
N VAL A 109 11.38 0.17 -0.83
CA VAL A 109 10.88 1.22 -1.72
C VAL A 109 10.43 0.56 -3.01
N ILE A 110 9.16 0.76 -3.34
CA ILE A 110 8.51 0.14 -4.49
C ILE A 110 8.23 1.22 -5.54
N ILE A 111 8.93 1.18 -6.67
CA ILE A 111 8.76 2.12 -7.77
C ILE A 111 8.27 1.42 -9.02
N ASN A 112 7.26 2.01 -9.68
CA ASN A 112 6.60 1.46 -10.86
C ASN A 112 6.19 -0.02 -10.71
N PRO A 113 5.56 -0.44 -9.60
CA PRO A 113 5.29 -1.85 -9.39
C PRO A 113 4.28 -2.43 -10.37
N SER A 114 4.39 -3.73 -10.53
CA SER A 114 3.33 -4.58 -11.08
C SER A 114 3.39 -5.96 -10.44
N TYR A 115 2.31 -6.72 -10.55
CA TYR A 115 2.28 -8.10 -10.11
C TYR A 115 1.47 -8.97 -11.06
N LYS A 116 1.72 -10.28 -11.01
CA LYS A 116 0.93 -11.30 -11.70
C LYS A 116 0.68 -12.49 -10.78
N PRO A 117 -0.55 -13.03 -10.72
CA PRO A 117 -0.80 -14.27 -9.99
C PRO A 117 -0.01 -15.43 -10.60
N THR A 118 0.54 -16.30 -9.76
CA THR A 118 1.21 -17.54 -10.20
C THR A 118 0.32 -18.76 -10.10
N SER A 119 -0.85 -18.62 -9.47
CA SER A 119 -1.91 -19.63 -9.39
C SER A 119 -3.29 -18.98 -9.27
N ASP A 120 -4.35 -19.78 -9.37
CA ASP A 120 -5.73 -19.31 -9.16
C ASP A 120 -6.13 -19.26 -7.67
N LYS A 121 -5.20 -19.53 -6.75
CA LYS A 121 -5.48 -19.48 -5.30
C LYS A 121 -5.66 -18.04 -4.84
N THR A 122 -6.66 -17.84 -3.99
CA THR A 122 -6.97 -16.55 -3.39
C THR A 122 -7.23 -16.71 -1.90
N ALA A 123 -7.03 -15.64 -1.15
CA ALA A 123 -7.41 -15.54 0.26
C ALA A 123 -8.23 -14.27 0.49
N SER A 124 -9.19 -14.33 1.40
CA SER A 124 -10.12 -13.24 1.70
C SER A 124 -9.98 -12.87 3.17
N PHE A 125 -9.62 -11.63 3.45
CA PHE A 125 -9.43 -11.09 4.79
C PHE A 125 -9.97 -9.67 4.84
N TYR A 126 -10.28 -9.18 6.04
CA TYR A 126 -10.53 -7.76 6.25
C TYR A 126 -9.27 -6.94 5.90
N GLU A 127 -9.45 -5.91 5.08
CA GLU A 127 -8.45 -4.89 4.81
C GLU A 127 -8.97 -3.53 5.29
N GLY A 128 -8.06 -2.75 5.87
CA GLY A 128 -8.20 -1.31 6.08
C GLY A 128 -7.28 -0.52 5.14
N CYS A 129 -7.43 0.79 5.14
CA CYS A 129 -6.57 1.70 4.38
C CYS A 129 -6.45 3.03 5.13
N LEU A 130 -5.25 3.59 5.23
CA LEU A 130 -5.02 4.90 5.88
C LEU A 130 -5.77 6.05 5.18
N SER A 131 -6.15 5.85 3.92
CA SER A 131 -6.94 6.78 3.12
C SER A 131 -8.43 6.43 3.06
N PHE A 132 -8.91 5.45 3.83
CA PHE A 132 -10.33 5.17 4.03
C PHE A 132 -10.58 4.94 5.52
N ASP A 133 -10.33 6.00 6.29
CA ASP A 133 -10.27 5.92 7.75
C ASP A 133 -11.60 5.50 8.40
N GLY A 134 -11.49 4.72 9.48
CA GLY A 134 -12.61 4.26 10.29
C GLY A 134 -13.35 3.01 9.79
N TYR A 135 -12.99 2.47 8.62
CA TYR A 135 -13.69 1.34 8.01
C TYR A 135 -12.75 0.24 7.49
N GLN A 136 -13.28 -0.99 7.49
CA GLN A 136 -12.65 -2.15 6.87
C GLN A 136 -13.70 -2.95 6.11
N ALA A 137 -13.25 -3.74 5.15
CA ALA A 137 -14.10 -4.70 4.45
C ALA A 137 -13.26 -5.89 3.96
N VAL A 138 -13.92 -7.04 3.80
CA VAL A 138 -13.30 -8.25 3.25
C VAL A 138 -12.89 -8.01 1.81
N ARG A 139 -11.61 -8.24 1.53
CA ARG A 139 -11.02 -8.14 0.19
C ARG A 139 -10.37 -9.47 -0.19
N LYS A 140 -10.75 -9.99 -1.35
CA LYS A 140 -10.10 -11.13 -1.99
C LYS A 140 -8.82 -10.69 -2.70
N ARG A 141 -7.73 -11.40 -2.44
CA ARG A 141 -6.40 -11.17 -3.05
C ARG A 141 -5.84 -12.48 -3.58
N TRP A 142 -4.98 -12.38 -4.60
CA TRP A 142 -4.18 -13.52 -5.03
C TRP A 142 -3.26 -13.93 -3.88
N LEU A 143 -3.23 -15.24 -3.58
CA LEU A 143 -2.40 -15.75 -2.50
C LEU A 143 -0.92 -15.76 -2.90
N ASP A 144 -0.65 -16.11 -4.17
CA ASP A 144 0.69 -16.21 -4.73
C ASP A 144 0.83 -15.26 -5.92
N ILE A 145 1.85 -14.41 -5.91
CA ILE A 145 2.17 -13.49 -7.01
C ILE A 145 3.65 -13.53 -7.37
N THR A 146 3.97 -13.15 -8.60
CA THR A 146 5.27 -12.59 -8.97
C THR A 146 5.15 -11.07 -8.90
N ALA A 147 5.87 -10.45 -7.97
CA ALA A 147 5.99 -9.00 -7.83
C ALA A 147 7.18 -8.51 -8.68
N GLU A 148 6.99 -7.41 -9.40
CA GLU A 148 8.01 -6.73 -10.20
C GLU A 148 8.03 -5.24 -9.82
N TRP A 149 9.20 -4.68 -9.51
CA TRP A 149 9.36 -3.25 -9.20
C TRP A 149 10.80 -2.77 -9.43
N ASP A 150 11.01 -1.46 -9.45
CA ASP A 150 12.34 -0.85 -9.31
C ASP A 150 12.52 -0.32 -7.88
N ASP A 151 13.73 -0.40 -7.32
CA ASP A 151 14.08 0.26 -6.07
C ASP A 151 14.55 1.71 -6.27
N GLU A 152 14.87 2.43 -5.18
CA GLU A 152 15.31 3.82 -5.19
C GLU A 152 16.66 4.05 -5.91
N ASP A 153 17.48 3.00 -6.03
CA ASP A 153 18.72 2.99 -6.81
C ASP A 153 18.48 2.68 -8.30
N GLY A 154 17.24 2.34 -8.65
CA GLY A 154 16.80 1.98 -9.99
C GLY A 154 17.27 0.59 -10.40
N LYS A 155 17.53 -0.31 -9.46
CA LYS A 155 17.69 -1.73 -9.71
C LYS A 155 16.29 -2.37 -9.77
N HIS A 156 16.10 -3.20 -10.78
CA HIS A 156 14.86 -3.95 -10.99
C HIS A 156 14.87 -5.22 -10.15
N HIS A 157 13.72 -5.55 -9.58
CA HIS A 157 13.47 -6.76 -8.80
C HIS A 157 12.28 -7.51 -9.41
N SER A 158 12.37 -8.85 -9.36
CA SER A 158 11.29 -9.76 -9.76
C SER A 158 11.31 -10.94 -8.81
N GLU A 159 10.37 -10.97 -7.88
CA GLU A 159 10.39 -11.88 -6.73
C GLU A 159 9.01 -12.53 -6.52
N PRO A 160 8.97 -13.82 -6.14
CA PRO A 160 7.73 -14.43 -5.69
C PRO A 160 7.35 -13.89 -4.30
N LEU A 161 6.10 -13.44 -4.14
CA LEU A 161 5.51 -13.14 -2.84
C LEU A 161 4.32 -14.05 -2.60
N HIS A 162 4.09 -14.36 -1.33
CA HIS A 162 3.04 -15.26 -0.85
C HIS A 162 2.36 -14.65 0.38
N GLY A 163 1.12 -15.07 0.68
CA GLY A 163 0.45 -14.75 1.94
C GLY A 163 0.25 -13.24 2.17
N TRP A 164 0.50 -12.81 3.40
CA TRP A 164 0.33 -11.40 3.79
C TRP A 164 1.26 -10.41 3.05
N PRO A 165 2.57 -10.70 2.83
CA PRO A 165 3.41 -9.86 1.97
C PRO A 165 2.85 -9.66 0.55
N ALA A 166 2.29 -10.71 -0.06
CA ALA A 166 1.65 -10.59 -1.37
C ALA A 166 0.43 -9.66 -1.32
N ARG A 167 -0.37 -9.71 -0.25
CA ARG A 167 -1.53 -8.82 -0.04
C ARG A 167 -1.11 -7.36 0.08
N ILE A 168 -0.10 -7.05 0.91
CA ILE A 168 0.42 -5.70 1.09
C ILE A 168 0.90 -5.14 -0.26
N PHE A 169 1.72 -5.91 -0.99
CA PHE A 169 2.24 -5.48 -2.29
C PHE A 169 1.11 -5.20 -3.31
N GLN A 170 0.07 -6.04 -3.35
CA GLN A 170 -1.10 -5.82 -4.20
C GLN A 170 -1.84 -4.53 -3.80
N HIS A 171 -2.07 -4.31 -2.50
CA HIS A 171 -2.77 -3.12 -1.99
C HIS A 171 -2.04 -1.83 -2.39
N GLU A 172 -0.73 -1.76 -2.15
CA GLU A 172 0.04 -0.56 -2.50
C GLU A 172 0.18 -0.37 -4.01
N THR A 173 0.27 -1.45 -4.78
CA THR A 173 0.28 -1.37 -6.26
C THR A 173 -1.04 -0.82 -6.80
N ASP A 174 -2.17 -1.24 -6.22
CA ASP A 174 -3.51 -0.79 -6.63
C ASP A 174 -3.67 0.73 -6.44
N HIS A 175 -3.18 1.28 -5.32
CA HIS A 175 -3.16 2.71 -5.06
C HIS A 175 -2.50 3.52 -6.18
N LEU A 176 -1.45 2.98 -6.81
CA LEU A 176 -0.73 3.65 -7.89
C LEU A 176 -1.45 3.57 -9.25
N SER A 177 -2.45 2.70 -9.35
CA SER A 177 -3.36 2.63 -10.50
C SER A 177 -4.66 3.44 -10.31
N GLY A 178 -4.87 4.01 -9.13
CA GLY A 178 -6.09 4.73 -8.75
C GLY A 178 -7.21 3.81 -8.24
N GLU A 179 -6.89 2.57 -7.86
CA GLU A 179 -7.81 1.62 -7.25
C GLU A 179 -7.67 1.68 -5.71
N LEU A 180 -8.80 1.68 -5.01
CA LEU A 180 -8.86 1.48 -3.56
C LEU A 180 -9.41 0.08 -3.26
N TYR A 181 -9.05 -0.50 -2.12
CA TYR A 181 -9.52 -1.85 -1.76
C TYR A 181 -11.05 -1.99 -1.79
N ILE A 182 -11.79 -0.91 -1.46
CA ILE A 182 -13.26 -0.87 -1.48
C ILE A 182 -13.88 -1.07 -2.87
N ASP A 183 -13.11 -0.88 -3.95
CA ASP A 183 -13.60 -1.03 -5.32
C ASP A 183 -13.93 -2.47 -5.71
N ARG A 184 -13.32 -3.44 -5.00
CA ARG A 184 -13.62 -4.88 -5.17
C ARG A 184 -13.70 -5.62 -3.83
N ALA A 185 -14.03 -4.90 -2.76
CA ALA A 185 -14.34 -5.51 -1.48
C ALA A 185 -15.76 -6.11 -1.50
N GLU A 186 -16.01 -7.08 -0.63
CA GLU A 186 -17.35 -7.60 -0.40
C GLU A 186 -18.15 -6.58 0.39
N ILE A 187 -18.99 -5.79 -0.28
CA ILE A 187 -19.66 -4.62 0.33
C ILE A 187 -20.52 -4.98 1.54
N ARG A 188 -21.06 -6.21 1.61
CA ARG A 188 -21.81 -6.67 2.79
C ARG A 188 -20.96 -6.79 4.05
N SER A 189 -19.65 -6.95 3.90
CA SER A 189 -18.70 -7.00 5.02
C SER A 189 -18.20 -5.62 5.45
N LEU A 190 -18.61 -4.52 4.78
CA LEU A 190 -18.16 -3.19 5.18
C LEU A 190 -18.57 -2.91 6.63
N THR A 191 -17.58 -2.65 7.47
CA THR A 191 -17.76 -2.47 8.91
C THR A 191 -16.93 -1.30 9.42
N THR A 192 -17.38 -0.68 10.51
CA THR A 192 -16.52 0.24 11.27
C THR A 192 -15.43 -0.56 11.99
N ASN A 193 -14.31 0.09 12.32
CA ASN A 193 -13.26 -0.54 13.12
C ASN A 193 -13.79 -1.06 14.47
N GLU A 194 -14.67 -0.30 15.13
CA GLU A 194 -15.32 -0.69 16.39
C GLU A 194 -16.17 -1.95 16.23
N ASN A 195 -17.02 -2.02 15.21
CA ASN A 195 -17.83 -3.22 14.96
C ASN A 195 -16.99 -4.42 14.52
N LEU A 196 -15.86 -4.20 13.84
CA LEU A 196 -14.94 -5.30 13.52
C LEU A 196 -14.37 -5.92 14.80
N GLU A 197 -13.96 -5.07 15.75
CA GLU A 197 -13.48 -5.49 17.07
C GLU A 197 -14.58 -6.22 17.86
N ASP A 198 -15.80 -5.68 17.89
CA ASP A 198 -16.89 -6.27 18.67
C ASP A 198 -17.44 -7.59 18.11
N TYR A 199 -17.46 -7.76 16.78
CA TYR A 199 -18.18 -8.88 16.14
C TYR A 199 -17.30 -9.89 15.41
N TRP A 200 -16.15 -9.49 14.85
CA TRP A 200 -15.44 -10.31 13.86
C TRP A 200 -13.93 -10.49 14.13
N CYS A 201 -13.38 -9.93 15.22
CA CYS A 201 -11.93 -9.93 15.43
C CYS A 201 -11.33 -11.30 15.79
N GLU A 202 -12.13 -12.20 16.38
CA GLU A 202 -11.72 -13.54 16.79
C GLU A 202 -11.71 -14.55 15.63
N ASP A 203 -12.19 -14.16 14.43
CA ASP A 203 -12.22 -14.99 13.23
C ASP A 203 -11.40 -14.35 12.09
N PRO A 204 -10.06 -14.52 12.07
CA PRO A 204 -9.21 -13.84 11.11
C PRO A 204 -9.55 -14.17 9.65
N VAL A 205 -9.90 -15.43 9.37
CA VAL A 205 -10.52 -15.82 8.09
C VAL A 205 -12.01 -15.52 8.25
N PRO A 206 -12.62 -14.56 7.55
CA PRO A 206 -13.94 -14.01 7.90
C PRO A 206 -15.12 -14.95 7.56
N THR A 207 -15.11 -16.15 8.12
CA THR A 207 -16.06 -17.24 7.90
C THR A 207 -17.39 -16.97 8.60
N GLU A 208 -17.35 -16.54 9.86
CA GLU A 208 -18.54 -16.19 10.64
C GLU A 208 -19.25 -14.98 10.01
N ALA A 209 -18.49 -13.96 9.63
CA ALA A 209 -19.01 -12.79 8.92
C ALA A 209 -19.63 -13.18 7.56
N ALA A 210 -18.99 -14.07 6.81
CA ALA A 210 -19.50 -14.54 5.52
C ALA A 210 -20.82 -15.30 5.66
N GLU A 211 -20.93 -16.18 6.66
CA GLU A 211 -22.16 -16.92 6.95
C GLU A 211 -23.29 -15.99 7.40
N GLU A 212 -23.04 -15.13 8.40
CA GLU A 212 -24.06 -14.27 9.00
C GLU A 212 -24.53 -13.16 8.04
N LEU A 213 -23.61 -12.55 7.28
CA LEU A 213 -23.90 -11.44 6.38
C LEU A 213 -24.23 -11.90 4.95
N GLY A 214 -24.00 -13.19 4.65
CA GLY A 214 -24.35 -13.83 3.38
C GLY A 214 -23.53 -13.33 2.20
N PHE A 215 -22.20 -13.51 2.25
CA PHE A 215 -21.29 -13.33 1.13
C PHE A 215 -20.36 -14.55 0.99
N ALA A 216 -19.64 -14.66 -0.14
CA ALA A 216 -18.73 -15.77 -0.40
C ALA A 216 -17.28 -15.34 -0.16
N LEU A 217 -16.47 -16.27 0.35
CA LEU A 217 -15.02 -16.08 0.51
C LEU A 217 -14.22 -16.38 -0.75
#